data_AF-A0A4U8UTQ3-F1
#
_entry.id   AF-A0A4U8UTQ3-F1
#
_cell.length_a   1.000
_cell.length_b   1.000
_cell.length_c   1.000
_cell.angle_alpha   90.00
_cell.angle_beta   90.00
_cell.angle_gamma   90.00
#
_symmetry.space_group_name_H-M   'P 1'
#
loop_
_entity.id
_entity.type
_entity.pdbx_description
1 polymer ?
#
loop_
_entity_poly.entity_id
_entity_poly.type
_entity_poly.pdbx_seq_one_letter_code
_entity_poly.pdbx_strand_id
1 'polypeptide(L)'
;MLLFRLVRASRLILEWRTCGFCAHFSHNSLHQRYVSFSEMFFSIQYPSKLEYLYYITPSYDIGARFPEHPLYDAILVLSSPPDACKPLKNVMDVYGSVVLVERGRCSFTDKVLNAERAGASFVIVSDVLNATDDLIEMVRDENDARARAGIPVAYLNGASGSVDNKTDLTSNTHFVRKL
;
A
#
# COMPACT_ATOMS: atom_id res chain seq x y z
N MET A 1 -33.19 -1.79 -16.27
CA MET A 1 -32.59 -0.90 -15.26
C MET A 1 -31.40 -1.62 -14.63
N LEU A 2 -30.32 -1.84 -15.40
CA LEU A 2 -29.16 -2.64 -14.99
C LEU A 2 -27.91 -2.14 -15.74
N LEU A 3 -27.60 -0.86 -15.56
CA LEU A 3 -26.37 -0.26 -16.08
C LEU A 3 -25.79 0.64 -14.98
N PHE A 4 -24.51 0.46 -14.69
CA PHE A 4 -23.66 1.29 -13.81
C PHE A 4 -23.73 1.05 -12.29
N ARG A 5 -23.22 -0.09 -11.83
CA ARG A 5 -22.20 -0.04 -10.77
C ARG A 5 -20.87 -0.45 -11.38
N LEU A 6 -20.27 0.46 -12.17
CA LEU A 6 -18.85 0.37 -12.45
C LEU A 6 -18.15 0.50 -11.11
N VAL A 7 -17.74 -0.62 -10.53
CA VAL A 7 -16.77 -0.61 -9.44
C VAL A 7 -15.57 0.15 -10.00
N ARG A 8 -15.22 1.27 -9.35
CA ARG A 8 -14.01 2.03 -9.60
C ARG A 8 -12.79 1.23 -9.11
N ALA A 9 -12.60 0.07 -9.74
CA ALA A 9 -11.57 -0.89 -9.43
C ALA A 9 -10.42 -0.67 -10.40
N SER A 10 -9.23 -0.39 -9.86
CA SER A 10 -8.02 -0.34 -10.67
C SER A 10 -7.35 -1.71 -10.69
N ARG A 11 -6.79 -2.11 -11.83
CA ARG A 11 -6.03 -3.35 -11.95
C ARG A 11 -4.57 -3.07 -11.68
N LEU A 12 -3.95 -3.85 -10.82
CA LEU A 12 -2.56 -3.69 -10.39
C LEU A 12 -1.69 -4.87 -10.79
N ILE A 13 -0.39 -4.60 -10.92
CA ILE A 13 0.67 -5.60 -10.76
C ILE A 13 1.42 -5.23 -9.48
N LEU A 14 1.49 -6.13 -8.52
CA LEU A 14 2.34 -6.00 -7.33
C LEU A 14 3.63 -6.78 -7.59
N GLU A 15 4.75 -6.07 -7.65
CA GLU A 15 6.07 -6.63 -7.92
C GLU A 15 7.06 -6.26 -6.81
N TRP A 16 8.00 -7.14 -6.53
CA TRP A 16 9.12 -6.84 -5.63
C TRP A 16 10.40 -7.22 -6.33
N ARG A 17 11.38 -6.31 -6.24
CA ARG A 17 12.75 -6.62 -6.61
C ARG A 17 13.47 -7.03 -5.34
N THR A 18 13.71 -8.32 -5.18
CA THR A 18 14.73 -8.77 -4.23
C THR A 18 16.07 -8.31 -4.78
N CYS A 19 16.75 -7.35 -4.14
CA CYS A 19 18.11 -7.04 -4.58
C CYS A 19 19.07 -8.15 -4.12
N GLY A 20 19.05 -9.28 -4.82
CA GLY A 20 20.06 -10.34 -4.71
C GLY A 20 21.41 -9.94 -5.32
N PHE A 21 21.54 -8.72 -5.87
CA PHE A 21 22.73 -8.26 -6.59
C PHE A 21 22.99 -6.73 -6.46
N CYS A 22 22.57 -6.08 -5.37
CA CYS A 22 22.99 -4.70 -5.09
C CYS A 22 24.36 -4.69 -4.39
N ALA A 23 25.40 -5.19 -5.04
CA ALA A 23 26.78 -4.87 -4.66
C ALA A 23 27.22 -3.61 -5.41
N HIS A 24 26.70 -2.44 -5.00
CA HIS A 24 27.27 -1.18 -5.48
C HIS A 24 28.46 -0.84 -4.57
N PHE A 25 29.67 -1.11 -5.08
CA PHE A 25 30.93 -0.74 -4.44
C PHE A 25 31.05 0.79 -4.46
N SER A 26 30.90 1.46 -3.32
CA SER A 26 31.25 2.86 -3.18
C SER A 26 32.34 3.00 -2.13
N HIS A 27 33.53 3.36 -2.60
CA HIS A 27 34.66 3.77 -1.77
C HIS A 27 34.33 5.12 -1.11
N ASN A 28 33.72 5.11 0.08
CA ASN A 28 34.15 6.01 1.14
C ASN A 28 33.57 5.62 2.50
N SER A 29 34.43 5.76 3.50
CA SER A 29 34.34 5.15 4.82
C SER A 29 33.39 5.88 5.78
N LEU A 30 32.86 5.11 6.74
CA LEU A 30 32.35 5.53 8.06
C LEU A 30 30.88 5.98 8.19
N HIS A 31 29.90 5.15 7.81
CA HIS A 31 28.72 4.83 8.65
C HIS A 31 27.86 3.74 7.99
N GLN A 32 28.18 2.47 8.24
CA GLN A 32 27.46 1.34 7.67
C GLN A 32 26.18 1.05 8.47
N ARG A 33 25.13 1.86 8.25
CA ARG A 33 23.75 1.41 8.50
C ARG A 33 23.28 0.68 7.25
N TYR A 34 23.47 -0.63 7.27
CA TYR A 34 22.95 -1.56 6.28
C TYR A 34 21.43 -1.63 6.44
N VAL A 35 20.68 -0.75 5.77
CA VAL A 35 19.22 -0.91 5.68
C VAL A 35 18.94 -1.65 4.38
N SER A 36 18.67 -2.95 4.50
CA SER A 36 18.19 -3.76 3.39
C SER A 36 16.74 -3.35 3.08
N PHE A 37 16.56 -2.24 2.36
CA PHE A 37 15.27 -1.96 1.74
C PHE A 37 15.15 -2.85 0.51
N SER A 38 14.44 -3.97 0.63
CA SER A 38 13.81 -4.56 -0.54
C SER A 38 12.84 -3.51 -1.09
N GLU A 39 13.15 -2.91 -2.22
CA GLU A 39 12.24 -1.98 -2.89
C GLU A 39 11.00 -2.77 -3.35
N MET A 40 9.92 -2.64 -2.58
CA MET A 40 8.60 -3.16 -2.97
C MET A 40 7.83 -2.06 -3.65
N PHE A 41 7.15 -2.41 -4.73
CA PHE A 41 6.30 -1.47 -5.45
C PHE A 41 5.10 -2.16 -6.07
N PHE A 42 4.18 -1.38 -6.60
CA PHE A 42 3.15 -1.87 -7.50
C PHE A 42 2.98 -0.91 -8.64
N SER A 43 2.47 -1.40 -9.77
CA SER A 43 2.02 -0.57 -10.87
C SER A 43 0.51 -0.68 -11.05
N ILE A 44 -0.13 0.43 -11.41
CA ILE A 44 -1.50 0.38 -11.92
C ILE A 44 -1.44 0.10 -13.43
N GLN A 45 -2.03 -1.00 -13.87
CA GLN A 45 -2.18 -1.28 -15.31
C GLN A 45 -3.36 -0.52 -15.91
N TYR A 46 -4.45 -0.39 -15.13
CA TYR A 46 -5.66 0.28 -15.58
C TYR A 46 -6.31 1.05 -14.44
N PRO A 47 -6.73 2.31 -14.66
CA PRO A 47 -6.68 3.04 -15.92
C PRO A 47 -5.26 3.55 -16.24
N SER A 48 -4.86 3.56 -17.52
CA SER A 48 -3.51 3.95 -17.97
C SER A 48 -3.10 5.36 -17.52
N LYS A 49 -4.06 6.26 -17.27
CA LYS A 49 -3.82 7.59 -16.69
C LYS A 49 -3.21 7.57 -15.27
N LEU A 50 -3.21 6.41 -14.62
CA LEU A 50 -2.63 6.14 -13.30
C LEU A 50 -1.44 5.19 -13.38
N GLU A 51 -1.02 4.80 -14.58
CA GLU A 51 0.12 3.91 -14.77
C GLU A 51 1.40 4.60 -14.28
N TYR A 52 1.88 4.13 -13.13
CA TYR A 52 3.06 4.61 -12.45
C TYR A 52 3.58 3.53 -11.51
N LEU A 53 4.84 3.63 -11.09
CA LEU A 53 5.42 2.76 -10.07
C LEU A 53 5.19 3.36 -8.68
N TYR A 54 4.41 2.68 -7.85
CA TYR A 54 4.05 3.08 -6.49
C TYR A 54 4.90 2.33 -5.47
N TYR A 55 5.86 3.02 -4.84
CA TYR A 55 6.71 2.41 -3.82
C TYR A 55 5.96 2.23 -2.50
N ILE A 56 6.15 1.05 -1.91
CA ILE A 56 5.50 0.67 -0.66
C ILE A 56 6.52 0.11 0.33
N THR A 57 6.27 0.33 1.62
CA THR A 57 7.09 -0.22 2.70
C THR A 57 6.30 -1.27 3.47
N PRO A 58 6.72 -2.56 3.43
CA PRO A 58 6.00 -3.63 4.13
C PRO A 58 6.09 -3.47 5.64
N SER A 59 5.07 -3.94 6.38
CA SER A 59 5.13 -4.08 7.84
C SER A 59 4.82 -5.50 8.26
N TYR A 60 5.88 -6.24 8.62
CA TYR A 60 5.77 -7.61 9.10
C TYR A 60 5.33 -7.71 10.57
N ASP A 61 5.34 -6.60 11.31
CA ASP A 61 4.86 -6.55 12.70
C ASP A 61 3.35 -6.43 12.80
N ILE A 62 2.69 -6.04 11.72
CA ILE A 62 1.23 -5.92 11.64
C ILE A 62 0.64 -7.03 10.80
N GLY A 63 1.16 -7.26 9.60
CA GLY A 63 0.62 -8.24 8.65
C GLY A 63 1.53 -9.45 8.42
N ALA A 64 1.05 -10.33 7.55
CA ALA A 64 1.77 -11.51 7.11
C ALA A 64 2.92 -11.16 6.15
N ARG A 65 3.76 -12.15 5.87
CA ARG A 65 4.78 -12.03 4.83
C ARG A 65 4.13 -11.90 3.46
N PHE A 66 4.79 -11.16 2.60
CA PHE A 66 4.41 -11.06 1.19
C PHE A 66 4.63 -12.42 0.51
N PRO A 67 3.83 -12.75 -0.52
CA PRO A 67 4.09 -13.94 -1.31
C PRO A 67 5.49 -13.89 -1.95
N GLU A 68 6.02 -15.04 -2.36
CA GLU A 68 7.34 -15.12 -3.00
C GLU A 68 7.31 -14.73 -4.49
N HIS A 69 6.17 -14.94 -5.15
CA HIS A 69 5.93 -14.53 -6.54
C HIS A 69 4.99 -13.34 -6.70
N PRO A 70 5.29 -12.37 -7.61
CA PRO A 70 4.46 -11.19 -7.89
C PRO A 70 2.98 -11.50 -8.05
N LEU A 71 2.12 -10.59 -7.57
CA LEU A 71 0.67 -10.70 -7.77
C LEU A 71 0.29 -9.92 -9.02
N TYR A 72 -0.20 -10.63 -10.03
CA TYR A 72 -0.71 -10.04 -11.27
C TYR A 72 -2.22 -9.88 -11.22
N ASP A 73 -2.72 -8.88 -11.95
CA ASP A 73 -4.15 -8.58 -12.13
C ASP A 73 -4.97 -8.41 -10.84
N ALA A 74 -4.30 -8.01 -9.76
CA ALA A 74 -4.95 -7.74 -8.50
C ALA A 74 -5.87 -6.52 -8.61
N ILE A 75 -7.01 -6.57 -7.93
CA ILE A 75 -7.97 -5.46 -7.93
C ILE A 75 -7.71 -4.55 -6.73
N LEU A 76 -7.47 -3.27 -6.99
CA LEU A 76 -7.40 -2.23 -5.95
C LEU A 76 -8.77 -1.64 -5.68
N VAL A 77 -9.16 -1.65 -4.40
CA VAL A 77 -10.44 -1.13 -3.92
C VAL A 77 -10.21 -0.15 -2.78
N LEU A 78 -10.95 0.96 -2.79
CA LEU A 78 -10.96 1.89 -1.66
C LEU A 78 -11.79 1.33 -0.52
N SER A 79 -11.27 1.38 0.70
CA SER A 79 -12.04 1.05 1.89
C SER A 79 -13.21 2.02 2.13
N SER A 80 -14.30 1.50 2.70
CA SER A 80 -15.43 2.32 3.16
C SER A 80 -15.85 1.86 4.56
N PRO A 81 -15.65 2.65 5.64
CA PRO A 81 -15.11 4.02 5.63
C PRO A 81 -13.64 4.06 5.18
N PRO A 82 -13.15 5.18 4.62
CA PRO A 82 -11.77 5.30 4.12
C PRO A 82 -10.70 5.03 5.17
N ASP A 83 -10.98 5.33 6.44
CA ASP A 83 -10.05 5.13 7.54
C ASP A 83 -10.05 3.70 8.08
N ALA A 84 -10.96 2.82 7.63
CA ALA A 84 -11.16 1.46 8.14
C ALA A 84 -11.22 1.35 9.69
N CYS A 85 -11.56 2.41 10.42
CA CYS A 85 -11.64 2.38 11.88
C CYS A 85 -12.90 1.69 12.40
N LYS A 86 -13.81 1.34 11.48
CA LYS A 86 -15.04 0.56 11.72
C LYS A 86 -15.12 -0.55 10.67
N PRO A 87 -15.97 -1.58 10.88
CA PRO A 87 -16.19 -2.62 9.88
C PRO A 87 -16.50 -2.02 8.50
N LEU A 88 -15.88 -2.58 7.46
CA LEU A 88 -16.06 -2.08 6.10
C LEU A 88 -17.48 -2.36 5.60
N LYS A 89 -18.05 -1.38 4.91
CA LYS A 89 -19.40 -1.40 4.36
C LYS A 89 -19.44 -1.99 2.95
N ASN A 90 -18.32 -1.97 2.23
CA ASN A 90 -18.18 -2.44 0.86
C ASN A 90 -17.52 -3.83 0.77
N VAL A 91 -17.94 -4.75 1.64
CA VAL A 91 -17.39 -6.12 1.75
C VAL A 91 -17.36 -6.86 0.41
N MET A 92 -18.40 -6.69 -0.42
CA MET A 92 -18.47 -7.35 -1.74
C MET A 92 -17.39 -6.88 -2.71
N ASP A 93 -16.96 -5.62 -2.62
CA ASP A 93 -15.88 -5.11 -3.47
C ASP A 93 -14.51 -5.52 -2.90
N VAL A 94 -14.41 -5.60 -1.57
CA VAL A 94 -13.17 -5.89 -0.81
C VAL A 94 -12.75 -7.36 -0.87
N TYR A 95 -13.71 -8.28 -1.00
CA TYR A 95 -13.42 -9.71 -0.91
C TYR A 95 -12.43 -10.16 -2.00
N GLY A 96 -11.27 -10.67 -1.57
CA GLY A 96 -10.17 -11.09 -2.44
C GLY A 96 -9.33 -9.95 -3.03
N SER A 97 -9.66 -8.69 -2.72
CA SER A 97 -9.02 -7.52 -3.33
C SER A 97 -7.86 -6.98 -2.49
N VAL A 98 -7.02 -6.17 -3.14
CA VAL A 98 -6.08 -5.26 -2.46
C VAL A 98 -6.89 -4.05 -2.01
N VAL A 99 -6.81 -3.70 -0.73
CA VAL A 99 -7.59 -2.59 -0.16
C VAL A 99 -6.68 -1.41 0.17
N LEU A 100 -7.02 -0.24 -0.36
CA LEU A 100 -6.41 1.03 0.03
C LEU A 100 -7.15 1.63 1.23
N VAL A 101 -6.40 1.95 2.27
CA VAL A 101 -6.89 2.51 3.54
C VAL A 101 -6.18 3.82 3.83
N GLU A 102 -6.94 4.82 4.26
CA GLU A 102 -6.44 6.11 4.68
C GLU A 102 -5.88 6.06 6.11
N ARG A 103 -4.71 6.66 6.32
CA ARG A 103 -4.10 6.81 7.64
C ARG A 103 -4.91 7.77 8.53
N GLY A 104 -4.88 7.54 9.85
CA GLY A 104 -5.44 8.45 10.86
C GLY A 104 -6.54 7.82 11.72
N ARG A 105 -7.03 8.57 12.72
CA ARG A 105 -8.13 8.26 13.67
C ARG A 105 -8.01 7.03 14.57
N CYS A 106 -7.43 5.93 14.11
CA CYS A 106 -7.23 4.68 14.85
C CYS A 106 -5.88 4.05 14.49
N SER A 107 -5.49 2.99 15.20
CA SER A 107 -4.19 2.34 14.99
C SER A 107 -4.09 1.63 13.64
N PHE A 108 -2.87 1.39 13.18
CA PHE A 108 -2.64 0.60 11.96
C PHE A 108 -3.19 -0.83 12.10
N THR A 109 -3.09 -1.46 13.28
CA THR A 109 -3.66 -2.78 13.52
C THR A 109 -5.18 -2.79 13.33
N ASP A 110 -5.90 -1.78 13.85
CA ASP A 110 -7.36 -1.69 13.71
C ASP A 110 -7.78 -1.68 12.24
N LYS A 111 -7.06 -0.89 11.43
CA LYS A 111 -7.28 -0.74 9.99
C LYS A 111 -7.16 -2.08 9.27
N VAL A 112 -6.03 -2.75 9.48
CA VAL A 112 -5.71 -4.01 8.80
C VAL A 112 -6.66 -5.12 9.21
N LEU A 113 -6.95 -5.27 10.50
CA LEU A 113 -7.86 -6.31 10.98
C LEU A 113 -9.31 -6.10 10.49
N ASN A 114 -9.77 -4.85 10.35
CA ASN A 114 -11.10 -4.60 9.80
C ASN A 114 -11.17 -4.91 8.30
N ALA A 115 -10.12 -4.60 7.54
CA ALA A 115 -10.04 -4.96 6.12
C ALA A 115 -9.93 -6.49 5.92
N GLU A 116 -9.11 -7.17 6.74
CA GLU A 116 -8.98 -8.62 6.74
C GLU A 116 -10.32 -9.31 7.03
N ARG A 117 -11.06 -8.86 8.05
CA ARG A 117 -12.40 -9.37 8.37
C ARG A 117 -13.40 -9.18 7.22
N ALA A 118 -13.21 -8.17 6.38
CA ALA A 118 -14.02 -7.94 5.18
C ALA A 118 -13.56 -8.80 3.98
N GLY A 119 -12.51 -9.60 4.14
CA GLY A 119 -12.00 -10.52 3.11
C GLY A 119 -10.93 -9.93 2.21
N ALA A 120 -10.29 -8.81 2.58
CA ALA A 120 -9.14 -8.28 1.85
C ALA A 120 -8.04 -9.34 1.72
N SER A 121 -7.36 -9.40 0.57
CA SER A 121 -6.18 -10.26 0.37
C SER A 121 -4.87 -9.54 0.66
N PHE A 122 -4.90 -8.20 0.66
CA PHE A 122 -3.76 -7.32 0.92
C PHE A 122 -4.26 -5.96 1.40
N VAL A 123 -3.53 -5.29 2.30
CA VAL A 123 -3.84 -3.91 2.71
C VAL A 123 -2.69 -2.94 2.40
N ILE A 124 -3.01 -1.85 1.70
CA ILE A 124 -2.12 -0.70 1.51
C ILE A 124 -2.65 0.45 2.36
N VAL A 125 -1.86 0.98 3.28
CA VAL A 125 -2.21 2.17 4.05
C VAL A 125 -1.51 3.38 3.46
N SER A 126 -2.21 4.51 3.33
CA SER A 126 -1.63 5.75 2.79
C SER A 126 -2.09 6.96 3.58
N ASP A 127 -1.18 7.90 3.84
CA ASP A 127 -1.53 9.26 4.25
C ASP A 127 -1.80 10.09 3.00
N VAL A 128 -3.07 10.10 2.61
CA VAL A 128 -3.55 10.71 1.36
C VAL A 128 -3.88 12.18 1.57
N LEU A 129 -4.31 12.56 2.77
CA LEU A 129 -4.74 13.92 3.08
C LEU A 129 -3.58 14.83 3.48
N ASN A 130 -2.51 14.26 4.02
CA ASN A 130 -1.30 15.00 4.35
C ASN A 130 -0.22 14.55 3.38
N ALA A 131 0.02 15.35 2.33
CA ALA A 131 1.12 15.14 1.41
C ALA A 131 2.45 15.48 2.10
N THR A 132 2.84 14.68 3.09
CA THR A 132 4.13 14.79 3.74
C THR A 132 5.07 13.74 3.16
N ASP A 133 6.32 14.15 2.92
CA ASP A 133 7.42 13.25 2.51
C ASP A 133 7.95 12.44 3.70
N ASP A 134 7.10 12.21 4.70
CA ASP A 134 7.50 11.49 5.89
C ASP A 134 7.56 10.01 5.57
N LEU A 135 8.73 9.42 5.76
CA LEU A 135 8.87 7.97 5.76
C LEU A 135 8.14 7.42 6.99
N ILE A 136 7.01 6.76 6.75
CA ILE A 136 6.18 6.18 7.82
C ILE A 136 6.38 4.69 7.83
N GLU A 137 6.93 4.20 8.93
CA GLU A 137 6.95 2.78 9.26
C GLU A 137 5.68 2.44 10.06
N MET A 138 4.92 1.46 9.59
CA MET A 138 3.76 1.01 10.35
C MET A 138 4.21 0.10 11.49
N VAL A 139 4.18 0.65 12.69
CA VAL A 139 4.48 -0.07 13.93
C VAL A 139 3.17 -0.39 14.65
N ARG A 140 3.15 -1.52 15.33
CA ARG A 140 2.05 -1.93 16.19
C ARG A 140 2.11 -1.16 17.52
N ASP A 141 0.96 -0.80 18.07
CA ASP A 141 0.90 -0.21 19.41
C ASP A 141 1.44 -1.20 20.47
N GLU A 142 2.26 -0.72 21.40
CA GLU A 142 2.96 -1.57 22.38
C GLU A 142 2.02 -2.42 23.26
N ASN A 143 0.80 -1.94 23.50
CA ASN A 143 -0.22 -2.61 24.31
C ASN A 143 -1.19 -3.46 23.48
N ASP A 144 -0.94 -3.63 22.18
CA ASP A 144 -1.79 -4.41 21.29
C ASP A 144 -1.49 -5.91 21.39
N ALA A 145 -2.25 -6.60 22.24
CA ALA A 145 -2.15 -8.04 22.47
C ALA A 145 -2.79 -8.91 21.35
N ARG A 146 -3.37 -8.32 20.30
CA ARG A 146 -4.04 -9.08 19.23
C ARG A 146 -3.02 -9.82 18.36
N ALA A 147 -3.44 -10.85 17.64
CA ALA A 147 -2.57 -11.49 16.66
C ALA A 147 -2.20 -10.55 15.49
N ARG A 148 -1.10 -10.85 14.79
CA ARG A 148 -0.82 -10.26 13.46
C ARG A 148 -1.94 -10.64 12.49
N ALA A 149 -2.26 -9.75 11.56
CA ALA A 149 -3.13 -10.08 10.45
C ALA A 149 -2.48 -11.18 9.60
N GLY A 150 -3.29 -12.09 9.09
CA GLY A 150 -2.88 -13.17 8.20
C GLY A 150 -2.67 -12.73 6.75
N ILE A 151 -2.84 -11.45 6.44
CA ILE A 151 -2.67 -10.86 5.10
C ILE A 151 -1.49 -9.90 5.05
N PRO A 152 -0.81 -9.76 3.88
CA PRO A 152 0.26 -8.78 3.72
C PRO A 152 -0.25 -7.35 3.89
N VAL A 153 0.60 -6.50 4.46
CA VAL A 153 0.33 -5.08 4.64
C VAL A 153 1.56 -4.24 4.31
N ALA A 154 1.34 -3.13 3.60
CA ALA A 154 2.37 -2.11 3.38
C ALA A 154 1.81 -0.69 3.50
N TYR A 155 2.73 0.24 3.71
CA TYR A 155 2.50 1.67 3.65
C TYR A 155 2.85 2.21 2.27
N LEU A 156 2.03 3.10 1.70
CA LEU A 156 2.30 3.80 0.44
C LEU A 156 3.12 5.06 0.71
N ASN A 157 4.33 5.12 0.16
CA ASN A 157 5.28 6.20 0.43
C ASN A 157 4.88 7.50 -0.28
N GLY A 158 4.98 8.63 0.44
CA GLY A 158 4.54 9.96 0.04
C GLY A 158 5.43 10.68 -0.97
N ALA A 159 6.01 9.99 -1.94
CA ALA A 159 6.68 10.56 -3.10
C ALA A 159 7.03 9.42 -4.04
N SER A 160 6.01 8.76 -4.60
CA SER A 160 6.29 7.82 -5.68
C SER A 160 6.59 8.63 -6.94
N GLY A 161 7.86 9.01 -7.10
CA GLY A 161 8.41 9.47 -8.38
C GLY A 161 9.36 10.66 -8.33
N SER A 162 10.64 10.39 -8.15
CA SER A 162 11.72 11.31 -8.49
C SER A 162 12.44 10.85 -9.78
N VAL A 163 11.81 11.01 -10.94
CA VAL A 163 12.52 11.29 -12.22
C VAL A 163 11.61 12.12 -13.16
N ASP A 164 12.04 13.35 -13.41
CA ASP A 164 11.80 14.23 -14.56
C ASP A 164 10.38 14.73 -14.93
N ASN A 165 10.14 15.98 -14.52
CA ASN A 165 9.57 17.08 -15.32
C ASN A 165 8.50 16.75 -16.38
N LYS A 166 7.28 16.47 -15.92
CA LYS A 166 6.02 17.09 -16.39
C LYS A 166 4.84 16.46 -15.65
N THR A 167 3.91 17.31 -15.23
CA THR A 167 2.63 17.03 -14.53
C THR A 167 2.74 16.47 -13.12
N ASP A 168 2.66 17.41 -12.17
CA ASP A 168 2.02 17.36 -10.84
C ASP A 168 1.07 16.16 -10.58
N LEU A 169 1.65 14.97 -10.39
CA LEU A 169 1.01 13.78 -9.83
C LEU A 169 1.52 13.50 -8.39
N THR A 170 2.28 14.44 -7.82
CA THR A 170 3.11 14.33 -6.61
C THR A 170 2.32 14.35 -5.29
N SER A 171 1.01 14.13 -5.30
CA SER A 171 0.29 13.87 -4.05
C SER A 171 -0.52 12.59 -4.13
N ASN A 172 -0.44 11.77 -3.07
CA ASN A 172 -1.35 10.67 -2.79
C ASN A 172 -2.82 11.12 -2.98
N THR A 173 -3.12 12.40 -2.71
CA THR A 173 -4.41 13.06 -2.97
C THR A 173 -4.89 12.92 -4.42
N HIS A 174 -4.02 13.07 -5.41
CA HIS A 174 -4.41 13.02 -6.83
C HIS A 174 -4.59 11.58 -7.32
N PHE A 175 -3.81 10.64 -6.78
CA PHE A 175 -3.97 9.20 -6.97
C PHE A 175 -5.35 8.73 -6.48
N VAL A 176 -5.70 8.99 -5.22
CA VAL A 176 -6.98 8.53 -4.64
C VAL A 176 -8.18 9.26 -5.22
N ARG A 177 -8.07 10.54 -5.58
CA ARG A 177 -9.16 11.27 -6.27
C ARG A 177 -9.44 10.76 -7.68
N LYS A 178 -8.48 10.08 -8.31
CA LYS A 178 -8.59 9.56 -9.68
C LYS A 178 -8.92 8.07 -9.77
N LEU A 179 -8.78 7.34 -8.66
CA LEU A 179 -9.35 5.99 -8.45
C LEU A 179 -10.89 6.09 -8.40
#